data_AF-A0AAE0FFC4-F1
#
_entry.id   AF-A0AAE0FFC4-F1
#
_cell.length_a   1.000
_cell.length_b   1.000
_cell.length_c   1.000
_cell.angle_alpha   90.00
_cell.angle_beta   90.00
_cell.angle_gamma   90.00
#
_symmetry.space_group_name_H-M   'P 1'
#
loop_
_entity.id
_entity.type
_entity.pdbx_description
1 polymer ?
#
loop_
_entity_poly.entity_id
_entity_poly.type
_entity_poly.pdbx_seq_one_letter_code
_entity_poly.pdbx_strand_id
1 'polypeptide(L)'
;MDPFYKNELARQLVANSARYRSGYWVIKMFVWKLMEYDKIAYIDGDVYFRQSADELFCADLSGDFQIGVTPRSSQDRAAGFNAGMFIYRPSRDTFDGVMETFLAMSQEDMLATSEQDFLNKYFKGRYSLIPIDYVMKHRCIDAVSMLPAFRGGTA
;
A
#
# COMPACT_ATOMS: atom_id res chain seq x y z
N MET A 1 14.50 -2.71 -16.11
CA MET A 1 13.90 -3.69 -17.04
C MET A 1 12.42 -3.41 -17.02
N ASP A 2 11.81 -2.98 -18.13
CA ASP A 2 10.36 -2.80 -18.20
C ASP A 2 9.70 -4.16 -18.02
N PRO A 3 8.96 -4.41 -16.93
CA PRO A 3 8.41 -5.73 -16.69
C PRO A 3 7.28 -6.10 -17.64
N PHE A 4 6.79 -5.14 -18.40
CA PHE A 4 5.76 -5.33 -19.40
C PHE A 4 6.31 -5.54 -20.81
N TYR A 5 7.65 -5.61 -20.99
CA TYR A 5 8.26 -5.66 -22.32
C TYR A 5 7.74 -6.80 -23.23
N LYS A 6 7.29 -7.92 -22.62
CA LYS A 6 6.71 -9.09 -23.31
C LYS A 6 5.19 -9.09 -23.37
N ASN A 7 4.50 -8.14 -22.74
CA ASN A 7 3.04 -8.13 -22.65
C ASN A 7 2.49 -6.91 -23.41
N GLU A 8 1.94 -7.17 -24.59
CA GLU A 8 1.46 -6.13 -25.51
C GLU A 8 0.32 -5.29 -24.91
N LEU A 9 -0.59 -5.90 -24.14
CA LEU A 9 -1.66 -5.21 -23.43
C LEU A 9 -1.11 -4.26 -22.36
N ALA A 10 -0.15 -4.71 -21.56
CA ALA A 10 0.50 -3.88 -20.56
C ALA A 10 1.31 -2.73 -21.18
N ARG A 11 1.93 -2.93 -22.36
CA ARG A 11 2.56 -1.85 -23.12
C ARG A 11 1.55 -0.84 -23.66
N GLN A 12 0.39 -1.29 -24.12
CA GLN A 12 -0.70 -0.41 -24.57
C GLN A 12 -1.26 0.44 -23.40
N LEU A 13 -1.35 -0.14 -22.20
CA LEU A 13 -1.79 0.58 -21.00
C LEU A 13 -0.80 1.64 -20.55
N VAL A 14 0.50 1.31 -20.55
CA VAL A 14 1.56 2.30 -20.33
C VAL A 14 1.48 3.39 -21.39
N ALA A 15 1.24 3.08 -22.66
CA ALA A 15 1.13 4.13 -23.69
C ALA A 15 -0.07 5.08 -23.48
N ASN A 16 -1.22 4.52 -23.05
CA ASN A 16 -2.51 5.23 -23.07
C ASN A 16 -2.94 5.86 -21.75
N SER A 17 -2.20 5.65 -20.66
CA SER A 17 -2.56 6.18 -19.34
C SER A 17 -1.36 6.82 -18.65
N ALA A 18 -1.46 8.13 -18.37
CA ALA A 18 -0.44 8.87 -17.62
C ALA A 18 -0.12 8.22 -16.26
N ARG A 19 -1.11 7.56 -15.65
CA ARG A 19 -0.99 6.83 -14.39
C ARG A 19 -0.10 5.59 -14.49
N TYR A 20 -0.13 4.89 -15.62
CA TYR A 20 0.77 3.75 -15.87
C TYR A 20 2.13 4.22 -16.40
N ARG A 21 2.19 5.34 -17.15
CA ARG A 21 3.45 5.97 -17.56
C ARG A 21 4.33 6.44 -16.41
N SER A 22 3.73 6.86 -15.29
CA SER A 22 4.50 7.30 -14.12
C SER A 22 5.36 6.19 -13.51
N GLY A 23 5.08 4.92 -13.83
CA GLY A 23 5.76 3.77 -13.22
C GLY A 23 5.31 3.48 -11.79
N TYR A 24 4.44 4.30 -11.18
CA TYR A 24 4.02 4.17 -9.79
C TYR A 24 3.39 2.79 -9.50
N TRP A 25 2.48 2.33 -10.37
CA TRP A 25 1.91 0.98 -10.28
C TRP A 25 2.97 -0.10 -10.31
N VAL A 26 3.91 0.03 -11.24
CA VAL A 26 4.95 -0.97 -11.48
C VAL A 26 5.83 -1.11 -10.25
N ILE A 27 6.29 0.02 -9.71
CA ILE A 27 7.11 0.03 -8.51
C ILE A 27 6.38 -0.70 -7.38
N LYS A 28 5.11 -0.37 -7.14
CA LYS A 28 4.32 -0.96 -6.06
C LYS A 28 4.08 -2.47 -6.21
N MET A 29 3.93 -2.98 -7.43
CA MET A 29 3.80 -4.43 -7.67
C MET A 29 5.15 -5.17 -7.53
N PHE A 30 6.25 -4.47 -7.79
CA PHE A 30 7.59 -5.06 -7.81
C PHE A 30 8.25 -5.20 -6.44
N VAL A 31 7.68 -4.57 -5.41
CA VAL A 31 8.21 -4.62 -4.05
C VAL A 31 8.27 -6.07 -3.51
N TRP A 32 7.40 -6.96 -4.00
CA TRP A 32 7.41 -8.40 -3.67
C TRP A 32 8.66 -9.15 -4.13
N LYS A 33 9.45 -8.58 -5.04
CA LYS A 33 10.66 -9.20 -5.60
C LYS A 33 11.92 -8.93 -4.77
N LEU A 34 11.83 -8.13 -3.70
CA LEU A 34 12.93 -7.76 -2.82
C LEU A 34 13.26 -8.88 -1.82
N MET A 35 13.53 -10.08 -2.33
CA MET A 35 13.70 -11.32 -1.54
C MET A 35 15.00 -11.36 -0.73
N GLU A 36 15.85 -10.34 -0.84
CA GLU A 36 17.00 -10.14 0.05
C GLU A 36 16.61 -9.67 1.46
N TYR A 37 15.33 -9.36 1.70
CA TYR A 37 14.81 -8.98 3.01
C TYR A 37 13.73 -9.97 3.50
N ASP A 38 13.70 -10.25 4.79
CA ASP A 38 12.71 -11.15 5.40
C ASP A 38 11.35 -10.48 5.61
N LYS A 39 11.35 -9.18 5.90
CA LYS A 39 10.16 -8.36 6.15
C LYS A 39 10.45 -6.93 5.76
N ILE A 40 9.51 -6.29 5.07
CA ILE A 40 9.64 -4.91 4.60
C ILE A 40 8.41 -4.09 5.00
N ALA A 41 8.64 -2.84 5.37
CA ALA A 41 7.61 -1.82 5.46
C ALA A 41 7.59 -0.99 4.17
N TYR A 42 6.54 -1.13 3.36
CA TYR A 42 6.30 -0.24 2.23
C TYR A 42 5.55 1.00 2.70
N ILE A 43 6.00 2.19 2.29
CA ILE A 43 5.43 3.49 2.63
C ILE A 43 5.44 4.36 1.36
N ASP A 44 4.29 4.94 1.01
CA ASP A 44 4.20 5.92 -0.08
C ASP A 44 5.00 7.19 0.26
N GLY A 45 5.51 7.88 -0.76
CA GLY A 45 6.38 9.05 -0.60
C GLY A 45 5.71 10.31 -0.03
N ASP A 46 4.40 10.28 0.21
CA ASP A 46 3.58 11.35 0.78
C ASP A 46 3.25 11.13 2.27
N VAL A 47 3.93 10.19 2.92
CA VAL A 47 3.80 9.90 4.36
C VAL A 47 4.94 10.55 5.15
N TYR A 48 4.63 11.08 6.34
CA TYR A 48 5.63 11.59 7.29
C TYR A 48 5.55 10.82 8.61
N PHE A 49 6.70 10.57 9.23
CA PHE A 49 6.79 9.88 10.52
C PHE A 49 6.81 10.88 11.68
N ARG A 50 6.00 10.61 12.71
CA ARG A 50 5.97 11.38 13.96
C ARG A 50 6.81 10.77 15.07
N GLN A 51 7.10 9.48 14.97
CA GLN A 51 7.80 8.67 15.96
C GLN A 51 8.51 7.51 15.24
N SER A 52 9.26 6.68 15.98
CA SER A 52 9.91 5.50 15.41
C SER A 52 8.88 4.60 14.71
N ALA A 53 9.28 4.05 13.57
CA ALA A 53 8.50 3.12 12.76
C ALA A 53 8.83 1.65 13.05
N ASP A 54 9.76 1.36 13.97
CA ASP A 54 10.28 0.01 14.20
C ASP A 54 9.17 -0.97 14.65
N GLU A 55 8.20 -0.47 15.40
CA GLU A 55 7.05 -1.26 15.87
C GLU A 55 6.19 -1.79 14.72
N LEU A 56 6.26 -1.19 13.51
CA LEU A 56 5.58 -1.73 12.34
C LEU A 56 6.06 -3.15 11.99
N PHE A 57 7.33 -3.47 12.26
CA PHE A 57 7.87 -4.81 12.01
C PHE A 57 7.33 -5.87 12.98
N CYS A 58 6.68 -5.46 14.07
CA CYS A 58 5.94 -6.35 14.98
C CYS A 58 4.58 -6.78 14.42
N ALA A 59 4.16 -6.26 13.25
CA ALA A 59 2.94 -6.70 12.60
C ALA A 59 2.90 -8.23 12.45
N ASP A 60 1.79 -8.81 12.89
CA ASP A 60 1.54 -10.25 12.82
C ASP A 60 1.21 -10.65 11.39
N LEU A 61 2.10 -11.45 10.81
CA LEU A 61 2.00 -12.03 9.48
C LEU A 61 2.04 -13.57 9.60
N SER A 62 1.49 -14.13 10.67
CA SER A 62 1.39 -15.57 10.88
C SER A 62 0.12 -16.15 10.25
N GLY A 63 0.08 -17.47 10.08
CA GLY A 63 -1.05 -18.16 9.45
C GLY A 63 -1.22 -17.77 7.97
N ASP A 64 -2.45 -17.44 7.59
CA ASP A 64 -2.82 -17.10 6.21
C ASP A 64 -2.56 -15.62 5.84
N PHE A 65 -2.08 -14.81 6.80
CA PHE A 65 -1.84 -13.38 6.58
C PHE A 65 -0.53 -13.16 5.82
N GLN A 66 -0.65 -12.69 4.58
CA GLN A 66 0.50 -12.37 3.74
C GLN A 66 0.97 -10.91 3.89
N ILE A 67 0.10 -10.04 4.38
CA ILE A 67 0.34 -8.60 4.47
C ILE A 67 -0.34 -8.02 5.71
N GLY A 68 0.33 -7.09 6.37
CA GLY A 68 -0.15 -6.29 7.49
C GLY A 68 -0.47 -4.91 6.96
N VAL A 69 -1.70 -4.46 7.14
CA VAL A 69 -2.22 -3.28 6.44
C VAL A 69 -2.91 -2.34 7.41
N THR A 70 -3.00 -1.08 7.00
CA THR A 70 -3.69 -0.07 7.81
C THR A 70 -5.15 0.02 7.37
N PRO A 71 -6.12 0.13 8.30
CA PRO A 71 -7.53 0.13 7.94
C PRO A 71 -7.88 1.32 7.03
N ARG A 72 -8.78 1.10 6.07
CA ARG A 72 -9.27 2.20 5.21
C ARG A 72 -10.11 3.18 6.02
N SER A 73 -10.88 2.69 6.98
CA SER A 73 -11.72 3.46 7.89
C SER A 73 -11.50 2.99 9.33
N SER A 74 -11.46 3.94 10.27
CA SER A 74 -11.46 3.64 11.71
C SER A 74 -12.78 3.03 12.18
N GLN A 75 -13.87 3.28 11.44
CA GLN A 75 -15.23 2.93 11.81
C GLN A 75 -15.74 1.70 11.06
N ASP A 76 -15.24 1.46 9.85
CA ASP A 76 -15.71 0.39 8.98
C ASP A 76 -14.56 -0.55 8.59
N ARG A 77 -14.54 -1.73 9.22
CA ARG A 77 -13.57 -2.79 8.91
C ARG A 77 -13.84 -3.47 7.56
N ALA A 78 -15.07 -3.38 7.03
CA ALA A 78 -15.43 -3.95 5.73
C ALA A 78 -14.99 -3.05 4.56
N ALA A 79 -14.62 -1.79 4.82
CA ALA A 79 -14.08 -0.87 3.82
C ALA A 79 -12.71 -1.29 3.25
N GLY A 80 -12.12 -2.37 3.78
CA GLY A 80 -10.80 -2.85 3.41
C GLY A 80 -9.68 -2.01 4.02
N PHE A 81 -8.57 -1.89 3.31
CA PHE A 81 -7.35 -1.29 3.81
C PHE A 81 -6.83 -0.15 2.93
N ASN A 82 -6.02 0.71 3.53
CA ASN A 82 -5.21 1.69 2.83
C ASN A 82 -3.91 1.04 2.36
N ALA A 83 -3.56 1.25 1.09
CA ALA A 83 -2.33 0.70 0.52
C ALA A 83 -1.15 1.68 0.57
N GLY A 84 -1.29 2.82 1.24
CA GLY A 84 -0.21 3.80 1.37
C GLY A 84 0.87 3.37 2.36
N MET A 85 0.54 2.45 3.27
CA MET A 85 1.49 1.77 4.14
C MET A 85 1.06 0.32 4.34
N PHE A 86 1.99 -0.61 4.20
CA PHE A 86 1.79 -2.01 4.56
C PHE A 86 3.11 -2.73 4.87
N ILE A 87 3.01 -3.79 5.65
CA ILE A 87 4.12 -4.64 6.09
C ILE A 87 3.95 -6.01 5.47
N TYR A 88 5.01 -6.61 4.97
CA TYR A 88 4.90 -7.85 4.22
C TYR A 88 6.20 -8.64 4.28
N ARG A 89 6.12 -9.91 3.86
CA ARG A 89 7.29 -10.73 3.55
C ARG A 89 7.43 -10.85 2.03
N PRO A 90 8.53 -10.37 1.44
CA PRO A 90 8.80 -10.59 0.01
C PRO A 90 8.72 -12.08 -0.33
N SER A 91 8.09 -12.41 -1.45
CA SER A 91 7.91 -13.79 -1.88
C SER A 91 7.74 -13.85 -3.39
N ARG A 92 8.46 -14.79 -4.02
CA ARG A 92 8.29 -15.09 -5.45
C ARG A 92 6.85 -15.48 -5.76
N ASP A 93 6.22 -16.30 -4.93
CA ASP A 93 4.85 -16.77 -5.16
C ASP A 93 3.84 -15.63 -5.10
N THR A 94 4.01 -14.71 -4.14
CA THR A 94 3.17 -13.51 -4.04
C THR A 94 3.42 -12.57 -5.22
N PHE A 95 4.67 -12.39 -5.65
CA PHE A 95 5.00 -11.61 -6.84
C PHE A 95 4.35 -12.19 -8.09
N ASP A 96 4.56 -13.48 -8.36
CA ASP A 96 4.03 -14.17 -9.53
C ASP A 96 2.48 -14.10 -9.53
N GLY A 97 1.83 -14.39 -8.41
CA GLY A 97 0.37 -14.31 -8.31
C GLY A 97 -0.20 -12.89 -8.47
N VAL A 98 0.49 -11.86 -7.96
CA VAL A 98 0.09 -10.46 -8.18
C VAL A 98 0.21 -10.09 -9.64
N MET A 99 1.32 -10.47 -10.30
CA MET A 99 1.54 -10.20 -11.71
C MET A 99 0.53 -10.94 -12.59
N GLU A 100 0.27 -12.22 -12.32
CA GLU A 100 -0.75 -13.00 -13.03
C GLU A 100 -2.15 -12.38 -12.89
N THR A 101 -2.53 -11.99 -11.67
CA THR A 101 -3.85 -11.36 -11.43
C THR A 101 -3.95 -10.02 -12.15
N PHE A 102 -2.90 -9.20 -12.10
CA PHE A 102 -2.87 -7.92 -12.79
C PHE A 102 -2.97 -8.13 -14.31
N LEU A 103 -2.15 -9.00 -14.89
CA LEU A 103 -2.11 -9.25 -16.34
C LEU A 103 -3.39 -9.92 -16.89
N ALA A 104 -4.19 -10.56 -16.04
CA ALA A 104 -5.47 -11.15 -16.40
C ALA A 104 -6.63 -10.14 -16.42
N MET A 105 -6.45 -8.91 -15.92
CA MET A 105 -7.50 -7.88 -15.94
C MET A 105 -7.77 -7.38 -17.36
N SER A 106 -9.03 -7.01 -17.64
CA SER A 106 -9.34 -6.30 -18.87
C SER A 106 -8.74 -4.89 -18.87
N GLN A 107 -8.55 -4.31 -20.06
CA GLN A 107 -8.10 -2.90 -20.17
C GLN A 107 -9.06 -1.95 -19.44
N GLU A 108 -10.36 -2.20 -19.52
CA GLU A 108 -11.38 -1.42 -18.81
C GLU A 108 -11.19 -1.50 -17.29
N ASP A 109 -11.05 -2.71 -16.74
CA ASP A 109 -10.83 -2.92 -15.31
C ASP A 109 -9.53 -2.24 -14.83
N MET A 110 -8.45 -2.34 -15.61
CA MET A 110 -7.17 -1.73 -15.29
C MET A 110 -7.25 -0.20 -15.27
N LEU A 111 -8.08 0.40 -16.12
CA LEU A 111 -8.31 1.85 -16.14
C LEU A 111 -9.24 2.29 -15.00
N ALA A 112 -10.21 1.45 -14.61
CA ALA A 112 -11.19 1.74 -13.58
C ALA A 112 -10.71 1.46 -12.14
N THR A 113 -9.72 0.58 -11.95
CA THR A 113 -9.29 0.10 -10.64
C THR A 113 -8.11 0.91 -10.09
N SER A 114 -8.11 1.25 -8.80
CA SER A 114 -6.93 1.84 -8.15
C SER A 114 -5.90 0.78 -7.72
N GLU A 115 -4.62 1.13 -7.47
CA GLU A 115 -3.65 0.14 -6.98
C GLU A 115 -4.04 -0.35 -5.57
N GLN A 116 -4.57 0.56 -4.76
CA GLN A 116 -5.17 0.21 -3.48
C GLN A 116 -6.35 -0.77 -3.64
N ASP A 117 -7.30 -0.51 -4.54
CA ASP A 117 -8.47 -1.37 -4.72
C ASP A 117 -8.06 -2.74 -5.31
N PHE A 118 -7.06 -2.77 -6.19
CA PHE A 118 -6.47 -4.00 -6.69
C PHE A 118 -5.88 -4.84 -5.55
N LEU A 119 -5.04 -4.25 -4.70
CA LEU A 119 -4.45 -4.95 -3.55
C LEU A 119 -5.51 -5.43 -2.57
N ASN A 120 -6.56 -4.63 -2.33
CA ASN A 120 -7.71 -5.03 -1.52
C ASN A 120 -8.40 -6.27 -2.09
N LYS A 121 -8.60 -6.32 -3.42
CA LYS A 121 -9.18 -7.47 -4.10
C LYS A 121 -8.27 -8.71 -4.01
N TYR A 122 -6.98 -8.54 -4.30
CA TYR A 122 -6.02 -9.64 -4.32
C TYR A 122 -5.84 -10.26 -2.93
N PHE A 123 -5.61 -9.45 -1.90
CA PHE A 123 -5.37 -9.91 -0.52
C PHE A 123 -6.63 -10.12 0.30
N LYS A 124 -7.83 -10.09 -0.28
CA LYS A 124 -9.09 -10.24 0.46
C LYS A 124 -9.06 -11.49 1.35
N GLY A 125 -9.23 -11.29 2.66
CA GLY A 125 -9.20 -12.35 3.67
C GLY A 125 -7.81 -12.86 4.07
N ARG A 126 -6.73 -12.31 3.48
CA ARG A 126 -5.33 -12.73 3.68
C ARG A 126 -4.45 -11.59 4.19
N TYR A 127 -5.04 -10.67 4.95
CA TYR A 127 -4.34 -9.55 5.57
C TYR A 127 -4.66 -9.44 7.06
N SER A 128 -3.70 -8.94 7.84
CA SER A 128 -3.89 -8.53 9.23
C SER A 128 -3.99 -7.01 9.34
N LEU A 129 -4.71 -6.52 10.35
CA LEU A 129 -4.83 -5.09 10.60
C LEU A 129 -3.74 -4.62 11.55
N ILE A 130 -2.99 -3.60 11.12
CA ILE A 130 -2.07 -2.84 11.97
C ILE A 130 -2.91 -1.79 12.73
N PRO A 131 -2.66 -1.58 14.03
CA PRO A 131 -3.41 -0.59 14.82
C PRO A 131 -3.42 0.79 14.15
N ILE A 132 -4.56 1.47 14.25
CA ILE A 132 -4.74 2.75 13.55
C ILE A 132 -3.87 3.87 14.11
N ASP A 133 -3.41 3.75 15.35
CA ASP A 133 -2.54 4.74 16.00
C ASP A 133 -1.22 4.93 15.25
N TYR A 134 -0.80 3.94 14.45
CA TYR A 134 0.36 4.04 13.56
C TYR A 134 0.11 4.89 12.30
N VAL A 135 -1.15 5.18 11.95
CA VAL A 135 -1.51 5.92 10.73
C VAL A 135 -2.62 6.93 11.00
N MET A 136 -2.23 8.19 11.16
CA MET A 136 -3.18 9.31 11.11
C MET A 136 -3.42 9.75 9.67
N LYS A 137 -4.68 9.65 9.21
CA LYS A 137 -5.11 10.24 7.94
C LYS A 137 -5.41 11.72 8.12
N HIS A 138 -4.42 12.58 7.90
CA HIS A 138 -4.63 14.02 7.84
C HIS A 138 -5.27 14.42 6.50
N ARG A 139 -6.56 14.12 6.30
CA ARG A 139 -7.31 14.64 5.14
C ARG A 139 -8.15 15.88 5.47
N CYS A 140 -8.34 16.18 6.77
CA CYS A 140 -8.95 17.41 7.27
C CYS A 140 -8.39 17.70 8.68
N ILE A 141 -7.27 18.39 8.78
CA ILE A 141 -6.85 19.07 10.01
C ILE A 141 -6.47 20.48 9.56
N ASP A 142 -7.29 21.47 9.91
CA ASP A 142 -6.89 22.87 9.73
C ASP A 142 -5.55 23.06 10.42
N ALA A 143 -4.55 23.61 9.71
CA ALA A 143 -3.19 23.79 10.20
C ALA A 143 -3.13 24.46 11.60
N VAL A 144 -4.16 25.22 11.95
CA VAL A 144 -4.36 25.86 13.27
C VAL A 144 -4.43 24.85 14.42
N SER A 145 -4.98 23.65 14.20
CA SER A 145 -5.13 22.62 15.23
C SER A 145 -3.88 21.73 15.43
N MET A 146 -2.83 21.93 14.63
CA MET A 146 -1.51 21.32 14.84
C MET A 146 -0.58 22.17 15.70
N LEU A 147 -0.98 23.40 16.07
CA LEU A 147 -0.21 24.20 17.01
C LEU A 147 -0.31 23.55 18.41
N PRO A 148 0.82 23.32 19.10
CA PRO A 148 0.76 22.87 20.48
C PRO A 148 -0.04 23.91 21.26
N ALA A 149 -1.04 23.44 22.03
CA ALA A 149 -1.72 24.29 22.98
C ALA A 149 -0.63 24.94 23.84
N PHE A 150 -0.41 26.23 23.62
CA PHE A 150 0.56 27.03 24.36
C PHE A 150 0.07 27.03 25.80
N ARG A 151 0.54 26.08 26.60
CA ARG A 151 0.31 26.08 28.05
C ARG A 151 1.14 27.23 28.56
N GLY A 152 0.52 28.41 28.64
CA GLY A 152 1.03 29.56 29.36
C GLY A 152 1.20 29.14 30.81
N GLY A 153 2.40 28.68 31.16
CA GLY A 153 2.86 28.62 32.53
C GLY A 153 3.09 30.05 32.97
N THR A 154 2.17 30.55 33.80
CA THR A 154 2.42 31.75 34.61
C THR A 154 3.52 31.41 35.62
N ALA A 155 4.61 32.16 35.57
CA ALA A 155 5.58 32.26 36.66
C ALA A 155 5.05 33.20 37.75
#